data_AF-A0A2M9E1W7-F1
#
_entry.id   AF-A0A2M9E1W7-F1
#
_cell.length_a   1.000
_cell.length_b   1.000
_cell.length_c   1.000
_cell.angle_alpha   90.00
_cell.angle_beta   90.00
_cell.angle_gamma   90.00
#
_symmetry.space_group_name_H-M   'P 1'
#
loop_
_entity.id
_entity.type
_entity.pdbx_description
1 polymer ?
#
loop_
_entity_poly.entity_id
_entity_poly.type
_entity_poly.pdbx_seq_one_letter_code
_entity_poly.pdbx_strand_id
1 'polypeptide(L)'
;MENGLRIGLFGGSGRLDGNIGHRSSKFEVRNNSLGLHVGGRWNGFGVFAGYTHGKQDIDVKRTVNFAGFSAGLNSDYSAKTRQGFVEVGYLFGGERFQAEPYLQYADVRVKTDGFREMGSSPAALGAVGQSNDLKVTTGGVRASLNLAGSQQDATWLSLRAGVGYRHASGDLSAASVQSFNGSPAFAVLGAPVAKKATVADLGVAARMSERSLLEVGYSGQYADEGNDHGAHARFTFKF
;
A
#
# COMPACT_ATOMS: atom_id res chain seq x y z
N MET A 1 -13.62 21.81 -19.93
CA MET A 1 -13.01 20.47 -19.95
C MET A 1 -14.06 19.49 -19.47
N GLU A 2 -14.32 18.45 -20.26
CA GLU A 2 -15.52 17.61 -20.22
C GLU A 2 -15.80 16.95 -18.86
N ASN A 3 -17.07 17.08 -18.45
CA ASN A 3 -17.73 16.32 -17.39
C ASN A 3 -17.80 14.85 -17.78
N GLY A 4 -16.68 14.13 -17.65
CA GLY A 4 -16.57 12.74 -18.07
C GLY A 4 -16.45 11.80 -16.89
N LEU A 5 -17.33 10.80 -16.85
CA LEU A 5 -17.07 9.54 -16.17
C LEU A 5 -15.85 8.89 -16.85
N ARG A 6 -14.86 8.49 -16.06
CA ARG A 6 -13.67 7.76 -16.52
C ARG A 6 -13.69 6.38 -15.90
N ILE A 7 -13.38 5.38 -16.70
CA ILE A 7 -13.23 3.99 -16.28
C ILE A 7 -11.85 3.53 -16.75
N GLY A 8 -11.14 2.82 -15.91
CA GLY A 8 -9.81 2.31 -16.22
C GLY A 8 -9.52 0.98 -15.56
N LEU A 9 -8.57 0.25 -16.13
CA LEU A 9 -7.99 -0.97 -15.59
C LEU A 9 -6.52 -0.72 -15.29
N PHE A 10 -5.97 -1.46 -14.34
CA PHE A 10 -4.55 -1.41 -14.01
C PHE A 10 -4.07 -2.76 -13.50
N GLY A 11 -2.77 -2.99 -13.59
CA GLY A 11 -2.11 -4.13 -12.99
C GLY A 11 -0.67 -3.81 -12.65
N GLY A 12 -0.05 -4.62 -11.80
CA GLY A 12 1.33 -4.40 -11.36
C GLY A 12 1.90 -5.57 -10.59
N SER A 13 3.22 -5.60 -10.51
CA SER A 13 3.99 -6.58 -9.73
C SER A 13 4.93 -5.85 -8.77
N GLY A 14 5.28 -6.49 -7.67
CA GLY A 14 6.19 -5.94 -6.66
C GLY A 14 6.87 -7.02 -5.84
N ARG A 15 7.94 -6.64 -5.16
CA ARG A 15 8.72 -7.48 -4.27
C ARG A 15 9.00 -6.73 -2.98
N LEU A 16 8.89 -7.42 -1.85
CA LEU A 16 9.26 -6.93 -0.53
C LEU A 16 10.23 -7.92 0.09
N ASP A 17 11.37 -7.44 0.55
CA ASP A 17 12.37 -8.21 1.27
C ASP A 17 12.49 -7.66 2.69
N GLY A 18 12.47 -8.54 3.69
CA GLY A 18 12.59 -8.16 5.10
C GLY A 18 13.57 -9.03 5.87
N ASN A 19 14.28 -8.39 6.81
CA ASN A 19 15.25 -9.06 7.67
C ASN A 19 14.99 -8.66 9.13
N ILE A 20 14.87 -9.66 10.01
CA ILE A 20 14.69 -9.46 11.45
C ILE A 20 16.00 -9.80 12.16
N GLY A 21 16.82 -8.77 12.40
CA GLY A 21 18.21 -8.89 12.84
C GLY A 21 18.43 -9.71 14.11
N HIS A 22 17.58 -9.55 15.13
CA HIS A 22 17.70 -10.31 16.40
C HIS A 22 17.38 -11.81 16.27
N ARG A 23 16.84 -12.27 15.14
CA ARG A 23 16.39 -13.66 14.95
C ARG A 23 16.92 -14.31 13.67
N SER A 24 17.87 -13.66 12.98
CA SER A 24 18.44 -14.11 11.69
C SER A 24 17.39 -14.66 10.73
N SER A 25 16.20 -14.06 10.72
CA SER A 25 15.05 -14.53 9.96
C SER A 25 14.81 -13.60 8.79
N LYS A 26 14.57 -14.18 7.61
CA LYS A 26 14.34 -13.46 6.36
C LYS A 26 12.97 -13.83 5.82
N PHE A 27 12.28 -12.85 5.26
CA PHE A 27 11.07 -13.11 4.50
C PHE A 27 11.12 -12.36 3.17
N GLU A 28 10.62 -13.00 2.13
CA GLU A 28 10.42 -12.42 0.81
C GLU A 28 8.94 -12.53 0.47
N VAL A 29 8.37 -11.45 -0.06
CA VAL A 29 6.99 -11.43 -0.58
C VAL A 29 7.03 -10.96 -2.02
N ARG A 30 6.54 -11.77 -2.94
CA ARG A 30 6.28 -11.38 -4.34
C ARG A 30 4.79 -11.15 -4.50
N ASN A 31 4.40 -10.02 -5.07
CA ASN A 31 3.01 -9.61 -5.20
C ASN A 31 2.66 -9.32 -6.66
N ASN A 32 1.53 -9.84 -7.12
CA ASN A 32 0.92 -9.50 -8.40
C ASN A 32 -0.51 -9.02 -8.17
N SER A 33 -0.89 -7.92 -8.81
CA SER A 33 -2.19 -7.29 -8.61
C SER A 33 -2.83 -6.83 -9.91
N LEU A 34 -4.16 -6.86 -9.92
CA LEU A 34 -5.02 -6.34 -10.98
C LEU A 34 -6.17 -5.57 -10.33
N GLY A 35 -6.58 -4.48 -10.95
CA GLY A 35 -7.70 -3.70 -10.47
C GLY A 35 -8.38 -2.89 -11.55
N LEU A 36 -9.46 -2.26 -11.13
CA LEU A 36 -10.26 -1.36 -11.93
C LEU A 36 -10.63 -0.14 -11.10
N HIS A 37 -10.80 0.98 -11.78
CA HIS A 37 -11.27 2.21 -11.15
C HIS A 37 -12.31 2.90 -12.02
N VAL A 38 -13.17 3.66 -11.36
CA VAL A 38 -14.17 4.52 -11.97
C VAL A 38 -14.21 5.84 -11.21
N GLY A 39 -14.42 6.94 -11.92
CA GLY A 39 -14.62 8.21 -11.26
C GLY A 39 -14.88 9.35 -12.21
N GLY A 40 -15.34 10.46 -11.66
CA GLY A 40 -15.66 11.66 -12.42
C GLY A 40 -15.57 12.88 -11.53
N ARG A 41 -15.53 14.06 -12.16
CA ARG A 41 -15.55 15.34 -11.48
C ARG A 41 -16.54 16.28 -12.16
N TRP A 42 -17.36 16.95 -11.35
CA TRP A 42 -18.42 17.85 -11.78
C TRP A 42 -18.38 19.10 -10.89
N ASN A 43 -18.17 20.28 -11.48
CA ASN A 43 -18.11 21.55 -10.75
C ASN A 43 -17.16 21.51 -9.53
N GLY A 44 -15.97 20.93 -9.70
CA GLY A 44 -14.98 20.77 -8.63
C GLY A 44 -15.18 19.53 -7.77
N PHE A 45 -16.42 19.08 -7.54
CA PHE A 45 -16.72 17.87 -6.76
C PHE A 45 -16.35 16.60 -7.54
N GLY A 46 -15.43 15.81 -7.01
CA GLY A 46 -14.96 14.56 -7.59
C GLY A 46 -15.36 13.35 -6.74
N VAL A 47 -15.72 12.26 -7.42
CA VAL A 47 -15.94 10.95 -6.80
C VAL A 47 -15.14 9.92 -7.56
N PHE A 48 -14.36 9.12 -6.83
CA PHE A 48 -13.53 8.05 -7.36
C PHE A 48 -13.75 6.80 -6.55
N ALA A 49 -13.82 5.65 -7.20
CA ALA A 49 -13.90 4.36 -6.56
C ALA A 49 -13.06 3.36 -7.32
N GLY A 50 -12.61 2.32 -6.64
CA GLY A 50 -11.85 1.27 -7.27
C GLY A 50 -11.85 -0.02 -6.48
N TYR A 51 -11.48 -1.08 -7.18
CA TYR A 51 -11.31 -2.40 -6.61
C TYR A 51 -10.03 -3.02 -7.12
N THR A 52 -9.27 -3.63 -6.21
CA THR A 52 -8.01 -4.31 -6.50
C THR A 52 -8.04 -5.72 -5.92
N HIS A 53 -7.55 -6.68 -6.70
CA HIS A 53 -7.26 -8.03 -6.25
C HIS A 53 -5.77 -8.32 -6.43
N GLY A 54 -5.14 -8.80 -5.37
CA GLY A 54 -3.74 -9.19 -5.35
C GLY A 54 -3.56 -10.64 -4.91
N LYS A 55 -2.50 -11.26 -5.41
CA LYS A 55 -1.96 -12.53 -4.92
C LYS A 55 -0.52 -12.31 -4.51
N GLN A 56 -0.17 -12.87 -3.36
CA GLN A 56 1.16 -12.82 -2.81
C GLN A 56 1.71 -14.23 -2.62
N ASP A 57 2.95 -14.45 -3.04
CA ASP A 57 3.73 -15.63 -2.69
C ASP A 57 4.74 -15.22 -1.62
N ILE A 58 4.77 -15.96 -0.52
CA ILE A 58 5.49 -15.62 0.70
C ILE A 58 6.47 -16.75 1.02
N ASP A 59 7.75 -16.43 0.99
CA ASP A 59 8.83 -17.35 1.30
C ASP A 59 9.50 -16.89 2.61
N VAL A 60 9.47 -17.73 3.65
CA VAL A 60 10.03 -17.40 4.97
C VAL A 60 11.13 -18.39 5.32
N LYS A 61 12.27 -17.87 5.80
CA LYS A 61 13.37 -18.66 6.35
C LYS A 61 13.62 -18.25 7.79
N ARG A 62 13.48 -19.20 8.70
CA ARG A 62 13.63 -19.01 10.15
C ARG A 62 14.77 -19.87 10.68
N THR A 63 15.61 -19.27 11.51
CA THR A 63 16.67 -20.00 12.22
C THR A 63 16.36 -19.97 13.71
N VAL A 64 16.34 -21.15 14.34
CA VAL A 64 16.16 -21.29 15.79
C VAL A 64 17.50 -21.67 16.39
N ASN A 65 17.98 -20.89 17.34
CA ASN A 65 19.24 -21.14 18.03
C ASN A 65 19.07 -20.93 19.55
N PHE A 66 19.42 -21.94 20.33
CA PHE A 66 19.60 -21.85 21.78
C PHE A 66 20.66 -22.87 22.22
N ALA A 67 21.06 -22.88 23.50
CA ALA A 67 22.17 -23.71 23.96
C ALA A 67 21.96 -25.20 23.60
N GLY A 68 22.86 -25.74 22.76
CA GLY A 68 22.81 -27.12 22.29
C GLY A 68 21.83 -27.42 21.15
N PHE A 69 21.19 -26.40 20.58
CA PHE A 69 20.20 -26.58 19.50
C PHE A 69 20.32 -25.51 18.41
N SER A 70 20.37 -25.97 17.16
CA SER A 70 20.26 -25.11 15.97
C SER A 70 19.42 -25.81 14.92
N ALA A 71 18.44 -25.10 14.35
CA ALA A 71 17.62 -25.61 13.27
C ALA A 71 17.30 -24.49 12.26
N GLY A 72 17.44 -24.82 10.97
CA GLY A 72 16.94 -24.01 9.86
C GLY A 72 15.58 -24.54 9.41
N LEU A 73 14.62 -23.64 9.27
CA LEU A 73 13.24 -23.93 8.91
C LEU A 73 12.82 -23.02 7.76
N ASN A 74 12.06 -23.56 6.82
CA ASN A 74 11.53 -22.80 5.69
C ASN A 74 10.03 -23.05 5.53
N SER A 75 9.31 -22.06 5.03
CA SER A 75 7.90 -22.20 4.67
C SER A 75 7.58 -21.36 3.45
N ASP A 76 6.81 -21.94 2.54
CA ASP A 76 6.33 -21.31 1.32
C ASP A 76 4.80 -21.36 1.35
N TYR A 77 4.15 -20.21 1.29
CA TYR A 77 2.69 -20.11 1.33
C TYR A 77 2.19 -18.87 0.59
N SER A 78 0.90 -18.84 0.30
CA SER A 78 0.29 -17.75 -0.46
C SER A 78 -0.65 -16.90 0.40
N ALA A 79 -0.85 -15.66 -0.01
CA ALA A 79 -1.91 -14.81 0.47
C ALA A 79 -2.69 -14.19 -0.70
N LYS A 80 -3.91 -13.75 -0.41
CA LYS A 80 -4.79 -13.06 -1.35
C LYS A 80 -5.30 -11.80 -0.69
N THR A 81 -5.11 -10.69 -1.38
CA THR A 81 -5.61 -9.38 -0.96
C THR A 81 -6.78 -8.95 -1.82
N ARG A 82 -7.80 -8.38 -1.19
CA ARG A 82 -8.90 -7.69 -1.86
C ARG A 82 -9.03 -6.32 -1.23
N GLN A 83 -9.10 -5.29 -2.03
CA GLN A 83 -9.25 -3.93 -1.56
C GLN A 83 -10.31 -3.21 -2.39
N GLY A 84 -11.30 -2.65 -1.70
CA GLY A 84 -12.21 -1.66 -2.28
C GLY A 84 -11.92 -0.30 -1.67
N PHE A 85 -11.98 0.76 -2.47
CA PHE A 85 -11.92 2.12 -1.95
C PHE A 85 -12.94 3.04 -2.62
N VAL A 86 -13.31 4.08 -1.89
CA VAL A 86 -14.06 5.24 -2.39
C VAL A 86 -13.40 6.50 -1.86
N GLU A 87 -13.30 7.51 -2.71
CA GLU A 87 -12.77 8.83 -2.40
C GLU A 87 -13.71 9.90 -2.93
N VAL A 88 -13.95 10.91 -2.12
CA VAL A 88 -14.62 12.14 -2.52
C VAL A 88 -13.68 13.31 -2.28
N GLY A 89 -13.75 14.33 -3.12
CA GLY A 89 -12.95 15.54 -2.96
C GLY A 89 -13.58 16.73 -3.66
N TYR A 90 -13.13 17.93 -3.31
CA TYR A 90 -13.60 19.15 -3.95
C TYR A 90 -12.43 20.01 -4.40
N LEU A 91 -12.29 20.18 -5.70
CA LEU A 91 -11.20 20.95 -6.30
C LEU A 91 -11.53 22.45 -6.25
N PHE A 92 -10.71 23.19 -5.50
CA PHE A 92 -10.69 24.64 -5.45
C PHE A 92 -9.52 25.18 -6.29
N GLY A 93 -9.60 26.47 -6.62
CA GLY A 93 -8.53 27.21 -7.27
C GLY A 93 -8.74 27.40 -8.78
N GLY A 94 -7.65 27.78 -9.45
CA GLY A 94 -7.64 28.12 -10.88
C GLY A 94 -6.57 27.35 -11.64
N GLU A 95 -6.07 27.93 -12.73
CA GLU A 95 -5.07 27.26 -13.57
C GLU A 95 -3.71 27.16 -12.87
N ARG A 96 -3.28 28.21 -12.17
CA ARG A 96 -1.96 28.29 -11.54
C ARG A 96 -1.88 27.53 -10.21
N PHE A 97 -2.89 27.63 -9.36
CA PHE A 97 -2.90 26.99 -8.06
C PHE A 97 -4.22 26.26 -7.86
N GLN A 98 -4.13 25.02 -7.40
CA GLN A 98 -5.28 24.19 -7.07
C GLN A 98 -5.09 23.55 -5.70
N ALA A 99 -6.19 23.38 -4.98
CA ALA A 99 -6.22 22.66 -3.72
C ALA A 99 -7.46 21.78 -3.68
N GLU A 100 -7.33 20.57 -3.15
CA GLU A 100 -8.39 19.59 -3.08
C GLU A 100 -8.36 18.92 -1.70
N PRO A 101 -9.20 19.35 -0.75
CA PRO A 101 -9.56 18.50 0.37
C PRO A 101 -10.26 17.23 -0.15
N TYR A 102 -9.91 16.10 0.45
CA TYR A 102 -10.46 14.81 0.12
C TYR A 102 -10.74 14.00 1.38
N LEU A 103 -11.68 13.07 1.25
CA LEU A 103 -11.98 12.04 2.22
C LEU A 103 -12.04 10.70 1.47
N GLN A 104 -11.26 9.74 1.94
CA GLN A 104 -11.15 8.41 1.38
C GLN A 104 -11.50 7.36 2.43
N TYR A 105 -12.22 6.32 2.01
CA TYR A 105 -12.43 5.10 2.78
C TYR A 105 -11.97 3.90 1.97
N ALA A 106 -11.27 2.96 2.61
CA ALA A 106 -10.86 1.69 2.04
C ALA A 106 -11.16 0.51 2.98
N ASP A 107 -11.64 -0.58 2.41
CA ASP A 107 -11.82 -1.89 3.08
C ASP A 107 -10.85 -2.87 2.42
N VAL A 108 -9.91 -3.38 3.22
CA VAL A 108 -8.83 -4.26 2.80
C VAL A 108 -9.00 -5.58 3.52
N ARG A 109 -9.07 -6.67 2.77
CA ARG A 109 -9.14 -8.03 3.31
C ARG A 109 -7.98 -8.85 2.81
N VAL A 110 -7.23 -9.41 3.75
CA VAL A 110 -6.09 -10.27 3.46
C VAL A 110 -6.38 -11.66 4.00
N LYS A 111 -6.44 -12.64 3.09
CA LYS A 111 -6.51 -14.05 3.45
C LYS A 111 -5.15 -14.68 3.22
N THR A 112 -4.56 -15.23 4.27
CA THR A 112 -3.29 -15.96 4.22
C THR A 112 -3.59 -17.45 4.37
N ASP A 113 -3.04 -18.26 3.48
CA ASP A 113 -3.19 -19.71 3.55
C ASP A 113 -2.39 -20.27 4.74
N GLY A 114 -2.82 -21.42 5.26
CA GLY A 114 -2.06 -22.12 6.29
C GLY A 114 -0.76 -22.70 5.73
N PHE A 115 0.22 -22.89 6.59
CA PHE A 115 1.52 -23.44 6.19
C PHE A 115 2.03 -24.47 7.21
N ARG A 116 2.99 -25.28 6.78
CA ARG A 116 3.85 -26.06 7.67
C ARG A 116 5.29 -25.80 7.26
N GLU A 117 6.12 -25.48 8.23
CA GLU A 117 7.55 -25.36 7.99
C GLU A 117 8.16 -26.72 7.66
N MET A 118 9.08 -26.74 6.70
CA MET A 118 9.90 -27.90 6.40
C MET A 118 11.22 -27.83 7.17
N GLY A 119 11.72 -29.01 7.52
CA GLY A 119 12.90 -29.22 8.37
C GLY A 119 12.61 -30.30 9.42
N SER A 120 13.52 -31.25 9.58
CA SER A 120 13.39 -32.40 10.50
C SER A 120 13.66 -32.03 11.96
N SER A 121 12.91 -31.04 12.47
CA SER A 121 13.12 -30.45 13.79
C SER A 121 11.81 -30.42 14.60
N PRO A 122 11.85 -30.70 15.91
CA PRO A 122 10.68 -30.53 16.78
C PRO A 122 10.24 -29.06 16.90
N ALA A 123 11.08 -28.12 16.48
CA ALA A 123 10.78 -26.69 16.46
C ALA A 123 10.04 -26.22 15.19
N ALA A 124 9.72 -27.12 14.26
CA ALA A 124 8.92 -26.81 13.08
C ALA A 124 7.49 -26.41 13.46
N LEU A 125 7.01 -25.33 12.86
CA LEU A 125 5.68 -24.77 13.10
C LEU A 125 4.70 -25.16 12.00
N GLY A 126 3.47 -25.42 12.40
CA GLY A 126 2.30 -25.37 11.53
C GLY A 126 1.43 -24.19 11.89
N ALA A 127 0.82 -23.54 10.90
CA ALA A 127 -0.15 -22.48 11.07
C ALA A 127 -1.41 -22.79 10.29
N VAL A 128 -2.57 -22.46 10.87
CA VAL A 128 -3.84 -22.49 10.14
C VAL A 128 -4.00 -21.25 9.29
N GLY A 129 -4.82 -21.35 8.23
CA GLY A 129 -5.15 -20.18 7.42
C GLY A 129 -5.90 -19.12 8.22
N GLN A 130 -5.67 -17.86 7.90
CA GLN A 130 -6.23 -16.72 8.62
C GLN A 130 -6.76 -15.65 7.65
N SER A 131 -7.71 -14.85 8.13
CA SER A 131 -8.24 -13.69 7.42
C SER A 131 -8.12 -12.47 8.33
N ASN A 132 -7.67 -11.35 7.79
CA ASN A 132 -7.59 -10.07 8.49
C ASN A 132 -8.34 -9.02 7.68
N ASP A 133 -9.18 -8.26 8.36
CA ASP A 133 -9.98 -7.20 7.77
C ASP A 133 -9.54 -5.83 8.34
N LEU A 134 -9.07 -4.95 7.46
CA LEU A 134 -8.58 -3.62 7.80
C LEU A 134 -9.45 -2.56 7.11
N LYS A 135 -9.97 -1.62 7.89
CA LYS A 135 -10.72 -0.47 7.38
C LYS A 135 -9.91 0.79 7.62
N VAL A 136 -9.66 1.53 6.55
CA VAL A 136 -8.81 2.72 6.55
C VAL A 136 -9.62 3.92 6.10
N THR A 137 -9.66 4.96 6.90
CA THR A 137 -10.20 6.27 6.53
C THR A 137 -9.06 7.27 6.46
N THR A 138 -8.95 8.00 5.35
CA THR A 138 -7.93 9.04 5.18
C THR A 138 -8.62 10.35 4.83
N GLY A 139 -8.40 11.39 5.64
CA GLY A 139 -8.82 12.75 5.31
C GLY A 139 -7.60 13.62 5.10
N GLY A 140 -7.58 14.45 4.06
CA GLY A 140 -6.41 15.28 3.77
C GLY A 140 -6.68 16.38 2.77
N VAL A 141 -5.62 17.11 2.43
CA VAL A 141 -5.61 18.12 1.39
C VAL A 141 -4.42 17.85 0.47
N ARG A 142 -4.66 17.89 -0.84
CA ARG A 142 -3.62 17.92 -1.86
C ARG A 142 -3.66 19.24 -2.60
N ALA A 143 -2.50 19.78 -2.92
CA ALA A 143 -2.35 21.03 -3.66
C ALA A 143 -1.39 20.87 -4.83
N SER A 144 -1.62 21.66 -5.88
CA SER A 144 -0.73 21.75 -7.03
C SER A 144 -0.46 23.21 -7.41
N LEU A 145 0.80 23.50 -7.75
CA LEU A 145 1.25 24.75 -8.31
C LEU A 145 1.75 24.50 -9.73
N ASN A 146 0.99 24.98 -10.71
CA ASN A 146 1.25 24.85 -12.13
C ASN A 146 2.05 26.07 -12.62
N LEU A 147 3.25 25.81 -13.12
CA LEU A 147 4.21 26.80 -13.57
C LEU A 147 4.31 26.76 -15.10
N ALA A 148 4.12 27.93 -15.70
CA ALA A 148 4.42 28.18 -17.11
C ALA A 148 5.71 29.03 -17.18
N GLY A 149 6.53 28.82 -18.23
CA GLY A 149 7.72 29.63 -18.46
C GLY A 149 7.35 31.05 -18.92
N SER A 150 8.25 32.02 -18.78
CA SER A 150 8.04 33.32 -19.41
C SER A 150 8.00 33.11 -20.93
N GLN A 151 6.88 33.42 -21.58
CA GLN A 151 6.58 33.15 -23.00
C GLN A 151 6.09 31.73 -23.35
N GLN A 152 5.55 30.98 -22.38
CA GLN A 152 4.81 29.75 -22.67
C GLN A 152 3.37 29.87 -22.18
N ASP A 153 2.41 29.64 -23.07
CA ASP A 153 0.98 29.64 -22.71
C ASP A 153 0.59 28.37 -21.93
N ALA A 154 1.36 27.29 -22.09
CA ALA A 154 1.08 26.00 -21.47
C ALA A 154 1.96 25.77 -20.23
N THR A 155 1.34 25.27 -19.14
CA THR A 155 2.06 24.73 -17.98
C THR A 155 3.03 23.62 -18.39
N TRP A 156 4.32 23.79 -18.14
CA TRP A 156 5.32 22.75 -18.41
C TRP A 156 5.75 22.02 -17.14
N LEU A 157 5.57 22.63 -15.96
CA LEU A 157 5.97 22.08 -14.67
C LEU A 157 4.85 22.23 -13.64
N SER A 158 4.61 21.21 -12.83
CA SER A 158 3.68 21.26 -11.70
C SER A 158 4.38 20.77 -10.44
N LEU A 159 4.38 21.57 -9.39
CA LEU A 159 4.74 21.14 -8.04
C LEU A 159 3.49 20.61 -7.34
N ARG A 160 3.61 19.50 -6.61
CA ARG A 160 2.50 18.86 -5.91
C ARG A 160 2.89 18.60 -4.46
N ALA A 161 1.96 18.83 -3.56
CA ALA A 161 2.11 18.53 -2.15
C ALA A 161 0.81 17.98 -1.60
N GLY A 162 0.90 17.08 -0.63
CA GLY A 162 -0.25 16.52 0.05
C GLY A 162 0.06 16.29 1.51
N VAL A 163 -0.94 16.48 2.36
CA VAL A 163 -0.91 16.05 3.75
C VAL A 163 -2.26 15.46 4.11
N GLY A 164 -2.25 14.40 4.90
CA GLY A 164 -3.46 13.75 5.34
C GLY A 164 -3.26 13.06 6.68
N TYR A 165 -4.39 12.72 7.28
CA TYR A 165 -4.45 11.94 8.49
C TYR A 165 -5.25 10.68 8.22
N ARG A 166 -4.66 9.55 8.60
CA ARG A 166 -5.19 8.21 8.39
C ARG A 166 -5.60 7.61 9.72
N HIS A 167 -6.78 7.02 9.73
CA HIS A 167 -7.28 6.21 10.82
C HIS A 167 -7.57 4.80 10.34
N ALA A 168 -6.98 3.80 11.01
CA ALA A 168 -7.22 2.39 10.75
C ALA A 168 -8.04 1.76 11.87
N SER A 169 -8.88 0.79 11.50
CA SER A 169 -9.71 -0.01 12.41
C SER A 169 -9.90 -1.43 11.86
N GLY A 170 -10.46 -2.34 12.67
CA GLY A 170 -10.53 -3.76 12.35
C GLY A 170 -9.37 -4.53 12.98
N ASP A 171 -8.80 -5.47 12.25
CA ASP A 171 -7.73 -6.34 12.72
C ASP A 171 -6.37 -5.63 12.63
N LEU A 172 -6.11 -4.75 13.60
CA LEU A 172 -4.86 -3.96 13.67
C LEU A 172 -3.64 -4.78 14.09
N SER A 173 -3.82 -6.01 14.55
CA SER A 173 -2.71 -6.91 14.89
C SER A 173 -3.09 -8.30 14.41
N ALA A 174 -2.46 -8.73 13.32
CA ALA A 174 -2.71 -10.05 12.77
C ALA A 174 -2.31 -11.11 13.80
N ALA A 175 -3.26 -11.96 14.21
CA ALA A 175 -3.03 -13.05 15.14
C ALA A 175 -2.98 -14.38 14.39
N SER A 176 -1.79 -14.98 14.35
CA SER A 176 -1.57 -16.29 13.71
C SER A 176 -1.63 -17.38 14.76
N VAL A 177 -2.55 -18.34 14.61
CA VAL A 177 -2.62 -19.53 15.47
C VAL A 177 -1.66 -20.59 14.92
N GLN A 178 -0.67 -20.95 15.73
CA GLN A 178 0.42 -21.84 15.35
C GLN A 178 0.60 -22.96 16.37
N SER A 179 1.25 -24.05 15.96
CA SER A 179 1.58 -25.18 16.82
C SER A 179 2.89 -25.81 16.42
N PHE A 180 3.68 -26.26 17.40
CA PHE A 180 4.75 -27.23 17.14
C PHE A 180 4.14 -28.62 16.90
N ASN A 181 4.89 -29.50 16.24
CA ASN A 181 4.44 -30.87 16.03
C ASN A 181 4.16 -31.57 17.38
N GLY A 182 2.95 -32.14 17.53
CA GLY A 182 2.52 -32.82 18.76
C GLY A 182 2.27 -31.91 19.99
N SER A 183 2.25 -30.59 19.82
CA SER A 183 2.03 -29.63 20.92
C SER A 183 0.70 -28.88 20.80
N PRO A 184 0.17 -28.31 21.90
CA PRO A 184 -0.98 -27.41 21.84
C PRO A 184 -0.71 -26.18 20.97
N ALA A 185 -1.79 -25.61 20.41
CA ALA A 185 -1.70 -24.39 19.62
C ALA A 185 -1.55 -23.15 20.51
N PHE A 186 -0.89 -22.12 19.98
CA PHE A 186 -0.69 -20.82 20.61
C PHE A 186 -0.83 -19.69 19.58
N ALA A 187 -1.15 -18.48 20.05
CA ALA A 187 -1.29 -17.31 19.20
C ALA A 187 0.03 -16.54 19.11
N VAL A 188 0.42 -16.16 17.89
CA VAL A 188 1.54 -15.27 17.60
C VAL A 188 0.97 -13.98 17.03
N LEU A 189 1.23 -12.86 17.70
CA LEU A 189 0.84 -11.54 17.20
C LEU A 189 1.92 -11.02 16.24
N GLY A 190 1.49 -10.58 15.07
CA GLY A 190 2.31 -9.85 14.11
C GLY A 190 2.59 -8.42 14.56
N ALA A 191 3.43 -7.73 13.78
CA ALA A 191 3.63 -6.30 13.98
C ALA A 191 2.29 -5.55 13.80
N PRO A 192 1.94 -4.63 14.71
CA PRO A 192 0.68 -3.93 14.63
C PRO A 192 0.65 -2.96 13.44
N VAL A 193 -0.49 -2.88 12.77
CA VAL A 193 -0.82 -1.80 11.84
C VAL A 193 -1.13 -0.56 12.66
N ALA A 194 -0.46 0.54 12.33
CA ALA A 194 -0.67 1.82 12.99
C ALA A 194 -2.15 2.24 12.97
N LYS A 195 -2.73 2.47 14.15
CA LYS A 195 -4.13 2.90 14.26
C LYS A 195 -4.34 4.30 13.70
N LYS A 196 -3.31 5.13 13.80
CA LYS A 196 -3.30 6.53 13.42
C LYS A 196 -1.98 6.83 12.74
N ALA A 197 -2.03 7.51 11.61
CA ALA A 197 -0.82 7.94 10.92
C ALA A 197 -1.02 9.28 10.23
N THR A 198 0.01 10.10 10.20
CA THR A 198 0.08 11.25 9.30
C THR A 198 0.72 10.80 7.99
N VAL A 199 0.11 11.13 6.86
CA VAL A 199 0.65 10.88 5.54
C VAL A 199 1.03 12.19 4.87
N ALA A 200 2.14 12.21 4.15
CA ALA A 200 2.61 13.39 3.42
C ALA A 200 3.23 12.98 2.09
N ASP A 201 2.93 13.76 1.05
CA ASP A 201 3.41 13.52 -0.30
C ASP A 201 4.00 14.80 -0.89
N LEU A 202 5.08 14.67 -1.64
CA LEU A 202 5.68 15.74 -2.42
C LEU A 202 5.98 15.22 -3.82
N GLY A 203 5.76 16.03 -4.84
CA GLY A 203 5.98 15.60 -6.22
C GLY A 203 6.26 16.74 -7.18
N VAL A 204 6.95 16.40 -8.25
CA VAL A 204 7.20 17.28 -9.39
C VAL A 204 6.75 16.55 -10.64
N ALA A 205 5.90 17.19 -11.44
CA ALA A 205 5.44 16.66 -12.71
C ALA A 205 5.84 17.61 -13.84
N ALA A 206 6.55 17.09 -14.84
CA ALA A 206 7.00 17.83 -16.01
C ALA A 206 6.30 17.31 -17.26
N ARG A 207 5.70 18.23 -18.02
CA ARG A 207 5.11 17.94 -19.33
C ARG A 207 6.24 17.82 -20.35
N MET A 208 6.37 16.65 -20.94
CA MET A 208 7.42 16.36 -21.93
C MET A 208 6.95 16.65 -23.36
N SER A 209 5.64 16.55 -23.60
CA SER A 209 4.97 16.98 -24.84
C SER A 209 3.49 17.29 -24.55
N GLU A 210 2.71 17.70 -25.54
CA GLU A 210 1.25 17.87 -25.39
C GLU A 210 0.54 16.61 -24.88
N ARG A 211 1.15 15.43 -25.09
CA ARG A 211 0.56 14.12 -24.77
C ARG A 211 1.28 13.37 -23.67
N SER A 212 2.47 13.81 -23.22
CA SER A 212 3.27 13.09 -22.23
C SER A 212 3.59 13.90 -20.98
N LEU A 213 3.53 13.24 -19.83
CA LEU A 213 3.83 13.79 -18.51
C LEU A 213 4.73 12.80 -17.75
N LEU A 214 5.87 13.28 -17.25
CA LEU A 214 6.73 12.55 -16.32
C LEU A 214 6.55 13.13 -14.93
N GLU A 215 6.36 12.29 -13.93
CA GLU A 215 6.21 12.68 -12.54
C GLU A 215 7.17 11.88 -11.67
N VAL A 216 7.80 12.56 -10.73
CA VAL A 216 8.63 11.95 -9.69
C VAL A 216 8.15 12.50 -8.36
N GLY A 217 8.08 11.63 -7.35
CA GLY A 217 7.57 12.01 -6.05
C GLY A 217 8.13 11.20 -4.90
N TYR A 218 7.86 11.70 -3.72
CA TYR A 218 8.16 11.12 -2.43
C TYR A 218 6.86 11.01 -1.62
N SER A 219 6.71 9.90 -0.91
CA SER A 219 5.59 9.60 -0.03
C SER A 219 6.12 9.17 1.33
N GLY A 220 5.55 9.71 2.40
CA GLY A 220 5.88 9.35 3.78
C GLY A 220 4.63 9.05 4.60
N GLN A 221 4.70 8.03 5.45
CA GLN A 221 3.74 7.74 6.51
C GLN A 221 4.47 7.77 7.85
N TYR A 222 3.90 8.48 8.81
CA TYR A 222 4.46 8.67 10.14
C TYR A 222 3.47 8.21 11.20
N ALA A 223 3.87 7.26 12.03
CA ALA A 223 3.07 6.71 13.11
C ALA A 223 3.95 6.25 14.27
N ASP A 224 3.34 6.10 15.46
CA ASP A 224 4.05 5.66 16.66
C ASP A 224 4.57 4.22 16.52
N GLU A 225 3.85 3.37 15.78
CA GLU A 225 4.22 1.97 15.54
C GLU A 225 5.29 1.80 14.46
N GLY A 226 5.50 2.81 13.61
CA GLY A 226 6.50 2.77 12.54
C GLY A 226 6.29 3.82 11.46
N ASN A 227 7.37 4.09 10.74
CA ASN A 227 7.39 5.04 9.62
C ASN A 227 7.65 4.30 8.31
N ASP A 228 7.03 4.76 7.24
CA ASP A 228 7.22 4.26 5.88
C ASP A 228 7.58 5.42 4.95
N HIS A 229 8.55 5.20 4.07
CA HIS A 229 9.10 6.21 3.18
C HIS A 229 9.31 5.59 1.80
N GLY A 230 8.84 6.28 0.77
CA GLY A 230 8.89 5.79 -0.60
C GLY A 230 9.20 6.91 -1.58
N ALA A 231 9.84 6.54 -2.69
CA ALA A 231 9.97 7.37 -3.87
C ALA A 231 9.33 6.66 -5.05
N HIS A 232 8.74 7.40 -5.97
CA HIS A 232 8.09 6.85 -7.14
C HIS A 232 8.31 7.71 -8.38
N ALA A 233 8.24 7.08 -9.56
CA ALA A 233 8.22 7.75 -10.85
C ALA A 233 7.06 7.23 -11.68
N ARG A 234 6.36 8.13 -12.39
CA ARG A 234 5.22 7.82 -13.23
C ARG A 234 5.33 8.53 -14.56
N PHE A 235 5.24 7.77 -15.64
CA PHE A 235 5.08 8.30 -17.00
C PHE A 235 3.63 8.13 -17.45
N THR A 236 3.03 9.19 -17.97
CA THR A 236 1.66 9.18 -18.51
C THR A 236 1.69 9.61 -19.97
N PHE A 237 0.97 8.88 -20.82
CA PHE A 237 0.77 9.20 -22.22
C PHE A 237 -0.72 9.27 -22.55
N LYS A 238 -1.15 10.29 -23.29
CA LYS A 238 -2.52 10.46 -23.79
C LYS A 238 -2.56 10.16 -25.28
N PHE A 239 -3.46 9.26 -25.67
CA PHE A 239 -3.67 8.85 -27.06
C PHE A 239 -4.69 9.76 -27.75
#